data_AF-A0A7S1G842-F1
#
_entry.id   AF-A0A7S1G842-F1
#
_cell.length_a   1.000
_cell.length_b   1.000
_cell.length_c   1.000
_cell.angle_alpha   90.00
_cell.angle_beta   90.00
_cell.angle_gamma   90.00
#
_symmetry.space_group_name_H-M   'P 1'
#
loop_
_entity.id
_entity.type
_entity.pdbx_description
1 polymer ?
#
loop_
_entity_poly.entity_id
_entity_poly.type
_entity_poly.pdbx_seq_one_letter_code
_entity_poly.pdbx_strand_id
1 'polypeptide(L)'
;MSGLPGMGGARAAPPPPAVPPSSDFYEMAEATSISMLPRGHAPVSAADVNTKLQAGIQAFRARDHTAAARLFEETVALARVANEPLAEARALANLASVYKKQDRVPDSVDLYRAALASLQRLGDGEKMSSVLKSLADCLESLGRYDEALATCEQRKAFVAGEDARQLQERVAALRRLAAR
;
A
#
# COMPACT_ATOMS: atom_id res chain seq x y z
N MET A 1 -26.01 -86.43 18.39
CA MET A 1 -24.67 -86.71 18.93
C MET A 1 -23.83 -85.47 18.72
N SER A 2 -23.61 -84.70 19.79
CA SER A 2 -22.28 -84.52 20.41
C SER A 2 -21.47 -83.45 19.64
N GLY A 3 -21.01 -82.34 20.19
CA GLY A 3 -20.94 -81.82 21.56
C GLY A 3 -20.46 -80.36 21.55
N LEU A 4 -20.64 -79.68 22.68
CA LEU A 4 -20.04 -78.39 23.05
C LEU A 4 -18.50 -78.58 23.27
N PRO A 5 -17.62 -77.55 23.42
CA PRO A 5 -17.86 -76.26 24.11
C PRO A 5 -17.00 -75.02 23.69
N GLY A 6 -17.23 -73.87 24.35
CA GLY A 6 -16.10 -73.03 24.78
C GLY A 6 -16.16 -71.52 24.50
N MET A 7 -16.49 -70.77 25.55
CA MET A 7 -15.92 -69.48 25.98
C MET A 7 -16.08 -68.19 25.15
N GLY A 8 -16.30 -67.10 25.89
CA GLY A 8 -15.81 -65.77 25.53
C GLY A 8 -16.87 -64.68 25.59
N GLY A 9 -17.04 -64.07 26.76
CA GLY A 9 -17.98 -62.98 26.95
C GLY A 9 -17.55 -61.64 26.32
N ALA A 10 -18.48 -60.70 26.46
CA ALA A 10 -18.31 -59.25 26.53
C ALA A 10 -18.61 -58.42 25.26
N ARG A 11 -19.75 -57.73 25.39
CA ARG A 11 -20.10 -56.38 24.93
C ARG A 11 -20.48 -56.20 23.45
N ALA A 12 -21.80 -56.08 23.26
CA ALA A 12 -22.43 -55.50 22.09
C ALA A 12 -21.88 -54.10 21.82
N ALA A 13 -21.30 -53.91 20.64
CA ALA A 13 -20.83 -52.62 20.15
C ALA A 13 -22.04 -51.75 19.71
N PRO A 14 -22.02 -50.43 19.94
CA PRO A 14 -23.08 -49.54 19.49
C PRO A 14 -23.17 -49.47 17.96
N PRO A 15 -24.35 -49.19 17.38
CA PRO A 15 -24.54 -49.11 15.93
C PRO A 15 -23.68 -47.98 15.32
N PRO A 16 -23.25 -48.13 14.05
CA PRO A 16 -22.36 -47.16 13.41
C PRO A 16 -23.06 -45.80 13.24
N PRO A 17 -22.38 -44.68 13.47
CA PRO A 17 -22.94 -43.37 13.14
C PRO A 17 -23.13 -43.24 11.62
N ALA A 18 -24.28 -42.70 11.24
CA ALA A 18 -24.68 -42.46 9.86
C ALA A 18 -23.68 -41.55 9.13
N VAL A 19 -23.33 -41.93 7.91
CA VAL A 19 -22.48 -41.18 6.97
C VAL A 19 -23.35 -40.18 6.20
N PRO A 20 -23.06 -38.87 6.21
CA PRO A 20 -23.42 -37.96 5.12
C PRO A 20 -22.21 -37.66 4.22
N PRO A 21 -22.44 -37.28 2.95
CA PRO A 21 -21.53 -37.57 1.85
C PRO A 21 -20.34 -36.62 1.69
N SER A 22 -19.24 -37.22 1.24
CA SER A 22 -18.11 -36.72 0.43
C SER A 22 -18.11 -35.26 -0.02
N SER A 23 -17.01 -34.57 0.28
CA SER A 23 -16.01 -34.06 -0.70
C SER A 23 -15.13 -33.03 0.04
N ASP A 24 -13.95 -33.46 0.51
CA ASP A 24 -12.64 -33.03 -0.02
C ASP A 24 -12.27 -31.60 0.47
N PHE A 25 -11.29 -31.27 1.31
CA PHE A 25 -10.04 -31.85 1.79
C PHE A 25 -9.66 -31.15 3.13
N TYR A 26 -9.25 -31.89 4.17
CA TYR A 26 -8.40 -31.37 5.25
C TYR A 26 -7.22 -32.35 5.44
N GLU A 27 -6.05 -31.77 5.62
CA GLU A 27 -4.71 -32.26 5.30
C GLU A 27 -4.11 -33.40 6.16
N MET A 28 -3.18 -34.13 5.52
CA MET A 28 -1.91 -34.68 6.05
C MET A 28 -1.88 -36.05 6.76
N ALA A 29 -1.32 -37.06 6.07
CA ALA A 29 -0.23 -37.90 6.60
C ALA A 29 0.46 -38.75 5.50
N GLU A 30 1.73 -38.45 5.29
CA GLU A 30 2.85 -39.35 4.90
C GLU A 30 3.07 -39.77 3.43
N ALA A 31 3.99 -39.01 2.82
CA ALA A 31 5.18 -39.44 2.09
C ALA A 31 5.03 -40.44 0.92
N THR A 32 5.00 -39.90 -0.31
CA THR A 32 5.88 -40.30 -1.43
C THR A 32 5.78 -39.24 -2.55
N SER A 33 6.90 -38.60 -2.87
CA SER A 33 7.21 -37.85 -4.10
C SER A 33 6.13 -36.93 -4.68
N ILE A 34 6.14 -35.64 -4.33
CA ILE A 34 5.91 -34.52 -5.26
C ILE A 34 6.59 -33.27 -4.68
N SER A 35 7.64 -32.82 -5.36
CA SER A 35 8.12 -31.44 -5.24
C SER A 35 7.10 -30.53 -5.92
N MET A 36 6.18 -29.97 -5.13
CA MET A 36 5.39 -28.80 -5.52
C MET A 36 5.39 -27.79 -4.39
N LEU A 37 6.55 -27.16 -4.22
CA LEU A 37 6.60 -25.78 -3.77
C LEU A 37 5.67 -24.97 -4.70
N PRO A 38 4.73 -24.16 -4.18
CA PRO A 38 4.02 -23.22 -5.04
C PRO A 38 5.05 -22.35 -5.77
N ARG A 39 4.93 -22.33 -7.09
CA ARG A 39 5.83 -21.64 -8.02
C ARG A 39 6.16 -20.23 -7.53
N GLY A 40 7.45 -20.02 -7.25
CA GLY A 40 8.21 -18.82 -7.61
C GLY A 40 7.56 -17.48 -7.28
N HIS A 41 7.53 -17.09 -6.01
CA HIS A 41 7.79 -15.69 -5.73
C HIS A 41 9.30 -15.55 -5.87
N ALA A 42 9.78 -15.22 -7.08
CA ALA A 42 11.14 -14.70 -7.19
C ALA A 42 11.30 -13.62 -6.12
N PRO A 43 12.43 -13.56 -5.39
CA PRO A 43 12.61 -12.52 -4.39
C PRO A 43 12.35 -11.19 -5.10
N VAL A 44 11.25 -10.52 -4.74
CA VAL A 44 10.89 -9.23 -5.33
C VAL A 44 12.08 -8.35 -5.05
N SER A 45 12.87 -8.09 -6.08
CA SER A 45 14.13 -7.40 -5.89
C SER A 45 13.84 -5.90 -5.86
N ALA A 46 14.65 -5.14 -5.12
CA ALA A 46 14.61 -3.69 -5.20
C ALA A 46 14.75 -3.18 -6.66
N ALA A 47 15.40 -3.97 -7.52
CA ALA A 47 15.51 -3.69 -8.95
C ALA A 47 14.15 -3.78 -9.67
N ASP A 48 13.28 -4.72 -9.30
CA ASP A 48 11.93 -4.85 -9.86
C ASP A 48 11.05 -3.66 -9.45
N VAL A 49 11.17 -3.24 -8.17
CA VAL A 49 10.45 -2.08 -7.64
C VAL A 49 10.87 -0.80 -8.38
N ASN A 50 12.17 -0.54 -8.50
CA ASN A 50 12.67 0.65 -9.17
C ASN A 50 12.36 0.64 -10.67
N THR A 51 12.51 -0.49 -11.35
CA THR A 51 12.19 -0.61 -12.79
C THR A 51 10.73 -0.23 -13.04
N LYS A 52 9.83 -0.73 -12.20
CA LYS A 52 8.40 -0.44 -12.32
C LYS A 52 8.05 1.00 -11.99
N LEU A 53 8.70 1.56 -10.97
CA LEU A 53 8.56 2.98 -10.64
C LEU A 53 8.96 3.87 -11.82
N GLN A 54 10.08 3.54 -12.49
CA GLN A 54 10.53 4.27 -13.68
C GLN A 54 9.54 4.12 -14.84
N ALA A 55 9.02 2.91 -15.08
CA ALA A 55 7.99 2.70 -16.10
C ALA A 55 6.75 3.57 -15.83
N GLY A 56 6.29 3.65 -14.57
CA GLY A 56 5.18 4.52 -14.19
C GLY A 56 5.47 6.00 -14.43
N ILE A 57 6.69 6.47 -14.14
CA ILE A 57 7.12 7.84 -14.43
C ILE A 57 7.12 8.12 -15.94
N GLN A 58 7.56 7.17 -16.77
CA GLN A 58 7.52 7.34 -18.22
C GLN A 58 6.09 7.39 -18.75
N ALA A 59 5.21 6.50 -18.28
CA ALA A 59 3.79 6.54 -18.64
C ALA A 59 3.15 7.89 -18.24
N PHE A 60 3.48 8.40 -17.05
CA PHE A 60 2.99 9.70 -16.60
C PHE A 60 3.48 10.85 -17.49
N ARG A 61 4.75 10.83 -17.90
CA ARG A 61 5.32 11.80 -18.84
C ARG A 61 4.69 11.72 -20.23
N ALA A 62 4.33 10.52 -20.67
CA ALA A 62 3.57 10.27 -21.89
C ALA A 62 2.09 10.68 -21.80
N ARG A 63 1.64 11.20 -20.63
CA ARG A 63 0.25 11.53 -20.31
C ARG A 63 -0.71 10.34 -20.34
N ASP A 64 -0.18 9.12 -20.30
CA ASP A 64 -0.98 7.93 -20.08
C ASP A 64 -1.25 7.79 -18.58
N HIS A 65 -2.25 8.54 -18.10
CA HIS A 65 -2.63 8.57 -16.69
C HIS A 65 -3.18 7.22 -16.20
N THR A 66 -3.81 6.44 -17.06
CA THR A 66 -4.35 5.11 -16.70
C THR A 66 -3.22 4.11 -16.50
N ALA A 67 -2.28 4.02 -17.43
CA ALA A 67 -1.11 3.14 -17.27
C ALA A 67 -0.23 3.60 -16.12
N ALA A 68 -0.03 4.91 -15.95
CA ALA A 68 0.74 5.47 -14.84
C ALA A 68 0.14 5.10 -13.47
N ALA A 69 -1.17 5.27 -13.30
CA ALA A 69 -1.86 4.91 -12.05
C ALA A 69 -1.64 3.44 -11.70
N ARG A 70 -1.93 2.55 -12.66
CA ARG A 70 -1.74 1.11 -12.48
C ARG A 70 -0.30 0.75 -12.14
N LEU A 71 0.68 1.32 -12.84
CA LEU A 71 2.10 1.06 -12.57
C LEU A 71 2.50 1.52 -11.17
N PHE A 72 2.04 2.69 -10.72
CA PHE A 72 2.34 3.17 -9.38
C PHE A 72 1.64 2.35 -8.29
N GLU A 73 0.40 1.93 -8.47
CA GLU A 73 -0.30 1.02 -7.54
C GLU A 73 0.45 -0.31 -7.40
N GLU A 74 0.86 -0.89 -8.53
CA GLU A 74 1.66 -2.11 -8.52
C GLU A 74 3.04 -1.88 -7.87
N THR A 75 3.68 -0.72 -8.06
CA THR A 75 4.93 -0.35 -7.37
C THR A 75 4.72 -0.22 -5.86
N VAL A 76 3.61 0.36 -5.39
CA VAL A 76 3.29 0.45 -3.96
C VAL A 76 3.17 -0.95 -3.35
N ALA A 77 2.45 -1.86 -4.01
CA ALA A 77 2.31 -3.23 -3.56
C ALA A 77 3.67 -3.96 -3.49
N LEU A 78 4.50 -3.84 -4.53
CA LEU A 78 5.82 -4.45 -4.57
C LEU A 78 6.76 -3.84 -3.51
N ALA A 79 6.76 -2.52 -3.35
CA ALA A 79 7.59 -1.83 -2.36
C ALA A 79 7.25 -2.26 -0.93
N ARG A 80 5.97 -2.51 -0.62
CA ARG A 80 5.55 -3.04 0.69
C ARG A 80 6.07 -4.45 0.93
N VAL A 81 5.95 -5.34 -0.05
CA VAL A 81 6.45 -6.72 0.05
C VAL A 81 7.99 -6.74 0.17
N ALA A 82 8.66 -5.84 -0.54
CA ALA A 82 10.12 -5.70 -0.51
C ALA A 82 10.65 -4.92 0.71
N ASN A 83 9.78 -4.39 1.59
CA ASN A 83 10.14 -3.50 2.70
C ASN A 83 10.99 -2.29 2.26
N GLU A 84 10.58 -1.66 1.16
CA GLU A 84 11.23 -0.49 0.54
C GLU A 84 10.38 0.78 0.77
N PRO A 85 10.38 1.36 1.98
CA PRO A 85 9.52 2.50 2.35
C PRO A 85 9.76 3.75 1.51
N LEU A 86 10.99 3.93 1.00
CA LEU A 86 11.32 5.05 0.13
C LEU A 86 10.66 4.89 -1.25
N ALA A 87 10.69 3.68 -1.80
CA ALA A 87 10.04 3.40 -3.08
C ALA A 87 8.51 3.48 -2.95
N GLU A 88 7.95 3.00 -1.83
CA GLU A 88 6.54 3.14 -1.51
C GLU A 88 6.12 4.63 -1.49
N ALA A 89 6.83 5.47 -0.74
CA ALA A 89 6.54 6.90 -0.67
C ALA A 89 6.59 7.60 -2.03
N ARG A 90 7.61 7.28 -2.85
CA ARG A 90 7.75 7.84 -4.20
C ARG A 90 6.60 7.39 -5.11
N ALA A 91 6.20 6.13 -5.04
CA ALA A 91 5.08 5.62 -5.83
C ALA A 91 3.76 6.28 -5.42
N LEU A 92 3.50 6.41 -4.11
CA LEU A 92 2.31 7.08 -3.58
C LEU A 92 2.24 8.56 -4.01
N ALA A 93 3.34 9.31 -3.91
CA ALA A 93 3.38 10.71 -4.32
C ALA A 93 3.16 10.90 -5.84
N ASN A 94 3.66 9.95 -6.65
CA ASN A 94 3.42 9.99 -8.09
C ASN A 94 1.98 9.59 -8.44
N LEU A 95 1.41 8.58 -7.77
CA LEU A 95 -0.01 8.21 -7.93
C LEU A 95 -0.94 9.38 -7.55
N ALA A 96 -0.62 10.09 -6.46
CA ALA A 96 -1.34 11.32 -6.08
C ALA A 96 -1.27 12.38 -7.20
N SER A 97 -0.11 12.53 -7.83
CA SER A 97 0.07 13.45 -8.95
C SER A 97 -0.74 13.05 -10.18
N VAL A 98 -0.90 11.74 -10.44
CA VAL A 98 -1.79 11.21 -11.47
C VAL A 98 -3.24 11.56 -11.14
N TYR A 99 -3.70 11.31 -9.91
CA TYR A 99 -5.07 11.61 -9.49
C TYR A 99 -5.40 13.10 -9.57
N LYS A 100 -4.45 13.97 -9.19
CA LYS A 100 -4.57 15.41 -9.42
C LYS A 100 -4.76 15.76 -10.90
N LYS A 101 -4.09 15.06 -11.83
CA LYS A 101 -4.25 15.27 -13.28
C LYS A 101 -5.54 14.71 -13.86
N GLN A 102 -6.20 13.80 -13.13
CA GLN A 102 -7.51 13.24 -13.47
C GLN A 102 -8.64 13.98 -12.75
N ASP A 103 -8.38 15.17 -12.18
CA ASP A 103 -9.33 15.96 -11.37
C ASP A 103 -9.85 15.24 -10.10
N ARG A 104 -9.22 14.13 -9.72
CA ARG A 104 -9.46 13.38 -8.48
C ARG A 104 -8.65 13.97 -7.33
N VAL A 105 -8.81 15.27 -7.12
CA VAL A 105 -8.04 16.03 -6.10
C VAL A 105 -8.30 15.55 -4.66
N PRO A 106 -9.52 15.15 -4.25
CA PRO A 106 -9.72 14.58 -2.91
C PRO A 106 -8.90 13.31 -2.68
N ASP A 107 -8.87 12.40 -3.66
CA ASP A 107 -8.13 11.14 -3.55
C ASP A 107 -6.60 11.36 -3.51
N SER A 108 -6.10 12.41 -4.18
CA SER A 108 -4.67 12.73 -4.16
C SER A 108 -4.19 13.19 -2.78
N VAL A 109 -5.04 13.86 -2.00
CA VAL A 109 -4.72 14.31 -0.63
C VAL A 109 -4.38 13.11 0.26
N ASP A 110 -5.18 12.05 0.21
CA ASP A 110 -4.96 10.86 1.04
C ASP A 110 -3.69 10.11 0.65
N LEU A 111 -3.39 10.05 -0.65
CA LEU A 111 -2.15 9.46 -1.15
C LEU A 111 -0.91 10.28 -0.75
N TYR A 112 -0.96 11.61 -0.81
CA TYR A 112 0.13 12.44 -0.32
C TYR A 112 0.35 12.30 1.19
N ARG A 113 -0.72 12.16 1.99
CA ARG A 113 -0.62 11.87 3.44
C ARG A 113 0.04 10.52 3.70
N ALA A 114 -0.35 9.49 2.95
CA ALA A 114 0.30 8.18 3.05
C ALA A 114 1.79 8.23 2.67
N ALA A 115 2.15 8.99 1.63
CA ALA A 115 3.54 9.21 1.25
C ALA A 115 4.34 9.90 2.36
N LEU A 116 3.76 10.92 3.02
CA LEU A 116 4.39 11.61 4.15
C LEU A 116 4.63 10.69 5.34
N ALA A 117 3.67 9.83 5.69
CA ALA A 117 3.83 8.86 6.77
C ALA A 117 5.01 7.91 6.50
N SER A 118 5.20 7.47 5.24
CA SER A 118 6.36 6.66 4.89
C SER A 118 7.68 7.44 4.92
N LEU A 119 7.70 8.71 4.48
CA LEU A 119 8.91 9.54 4.51
C LEU A 119 9.32 9.99 5.92
N GLN A 120 8.36 10.22 6.82
CA GLN A 120 8.63 10.58 8.22
C GLN A 120 9.48 9.52 8.92
N ARG A 121 9.27 8.23 8.62
CA ARG A 121 10.08 7.13 9.15
C ARG A 121 11.52 7.14 8.64
N LEU A 122 11.77 7.80 7.51
CA LEU A 122 13.07 7.85 6.83
C LEU A 122 13.87 9.13 7.12
N GLY A 123 13.23 10.16 7.69
CA GLY A 123 13.88 11.44 8.00
C GLY A 123 14.30 12.25 6.77
N ASP A 124 13.74 11.97 5.59
CA ASP A 124 14.11 12.64 4.33
C ASP A 124 13.36 13.97 4.16
N GLY A 125 13.95 15.04 4.73
CA GLY A 125 13.35 16.37 4.75
C GLY A 125 13.09 16.98 3.37
N GLU A 126 13.97 16.75 2.39
CA GLU A 126 13.80 17.29 1.03
C GLU A 126 12.60 16.66 0.31
N LYS A 127 12.46 15.32 0.39
CA LYS A 127 11.30 14.63 -0.18
C LYS A 127 10.03 15.00 0.56
N MET A 128 10.08 15.13 1.89
CA MET A 128 8.94 15.60 2.69
C MET A 128 8.51 17.01 2.26
N SER A 129 9.45 17.93 2.08
CA SER A 129 9.16 19.30 1.61
C SER A 129 8.41 19.32 0.28
N SER A 130 8.85 18.48 -0.67
CA SER A 130 8.23 18.37 -2.00
C SER A 130 6.80 17.81 -1.94
N VAL A 131 6.58 16.80 -1.10
CA VAL A 131 5.24 16.22 -0.89
C VAL A 131 4.33 17.20 -0.16
N LEU A 132 4.82 17.89 0.88
CA LEU A 132 4.05 18.91 1.61
C LEU A 132 3.64 20.07 0.70
N LYS A 133 4.50 20.51 -0.21
CA LYS A 133 4.16 21.53 -1.21
C LYS A 133 2.98 21.07 -2.08
N SER A 134 3.05 19.84 -2.59
CA SER A 134 2.01 19.27 -3.47
C SER A 134 0.69 19.06 -2.74
N LEU A 135 0.75 18.61 -1.48
CA LEU A 135 -0.42 18.45 -0.62
C LEU A 135 -1.09 19.79 -0.33
N ALA A 136 -0.32 20.82 0.03
CA ALA A 136 -0.84 22.17 0.24
C ALA A 136 -1.53 22.73 -1.02
N ASP A 137 -0.95 22.50 -2.21
CA ASP A 137 -1.58 22.91 -3.48
C ASP A 137 -2.93 22.24 -3.70
N CYS A 138 -3.05 20.95 -3.36
CA CYS A 138 -4.31 20.20 -3.49
C CYS A 138 -5.36 20.72 -2.50
N LEU A 139 -4.98 20.93 -1.24
CA LEU A 139 -5.87 21.46 -0.21
C LEU A 139 -6.39 22.86 -0.56
N GLU A 140 -5.55 23.72 -1.14
CA GLU A 140 -5.98 25.04 -1.64
C GLU A 140 -7.00 24.93 -2.77
N SER A 141 -6.77 24.04 -3.74
CA SER A 141 -7.73 23.83 -4.83
C SER A 141 -9.07 23.26 -4.38
N LEU A 142 -9.11 22.61 -3.21
CA LEU A 142 -10.33 22.14 -2.56
C LEU A 142 -10.98 23.17 -1.63
N GLY A 143 -10.38 24.37 -1.50
CA GLY A 143 -10.85 25.40 -0.56
C GLY A 143 -10.59 25.07 0.92
N ARG A 144 -9.81 24.03 1.22
CA ARG A 144 -9.47 23.58 2.58
C ARG A 144 -8.29 24.39 3.13
N TYR A 145 -8.50 25.70 3.29
CA TYR A 145 -7.43 26.66 3.59
C TYR A 145 -6.76 26.44 4.95
N ASP A 146 -7.50 26.01 5.97
CA ASP A 146 -6.92 25.68 7.29
C ASP A 146 -5.92 24.52 7.21
N GLU A 147 -6.27 23.47 6.49
CA GLU A 147 -5.40 22.31 6.32
C GLU A 147 -4.20 22.63 5.41
N ALA A 148 -4.41 23.46 4.38
CA ALA A 148 -3.32 23.97 3.56
C ALA A 148 -2.34 24.80 4.40
N LEU A 149 -2.84 25.66 5.27
CA LEU A 149 -2.04 26.47 6.18
C LEU A 149 -1.21 25.58 7.12
N ALA A 150 -1.82 24.59 7.76
CA ALA A 150 -1.12 23.65 8.62
C ALA A 150 -0.02 22.88 7.86
N THR A 151 -0.30 22.47 6.62
CA THR A 151 0.66 21.79 5.76
C THR A 151 1.83 22.69 5.38
N CYS A 152 1.57 23.96 5.04
CA CYS A 152 2.61 24.95 4.76
C CYS A 152 3.46 25.25 6.00
N GLU A 153 2.86 25.32 7.19
CA GLU A 153 3.60 25.50 8.44
C GLU A 153 4.53 24.30 8.72
N GLN A 154 4.05 23.07 8.51
CA GLN A 154 4.90 21.88 8.62
C GLN A 154 6.07 21.90 7.63
N ARG A 155 5.86 22.39 6.41
CA ARG A 155 6.90 22.48 5.36
C ARG A 155 8.05 23.42 5.74
N LYS A 156 7.80 24.44 6.57
CA LYS A 156 8.84 25.43 6.95
C LYS A 156 10.06 24.81 7.60
N ALA A 157 9.90 23.69 8.30
CA ALA A 157 11.01 22.97 8.93
C ALA A 157 12.02 22.39 7.92
N PHE A 158 11.64 22.29 6.64
CA PHE A 158 12.40 21.60 5.59
C PHE A 158 12.83 22.51 4.43
N VAL A 159 12.61 23.83 4.53
CA VAL A 159 12.98 24.79 3.48
C VAL A 159 13.84 25.91 4.03
N ALA A 160 14.77 26.40 3.20
CA ALA A 160 15.65 27.52 3.51
C ALA A 160 15.77 28.45 2.30
N GLY A 161 16.36 29.63 2.50
CA GLY A 161 16.63 30.58 1.42
C GLY A 161 15.37 31.19 0.79
N GLU A 162 15.36 31.31 -0.54
CA GLU A 162 14.27 31.93 -1.30
C GLU A 162 12.95 31.15 -1.18
N ASP A 163 13.01 29.81 -1.13
CA ASP A 163 11.85 28.96 -0.94
C ASP A 163 11.13 29.23 0.39
N ALA A 164 11.89 29.55 1.44
CA ALA A 164 11.31 29.90 2.75
C ALA A 164 10.58 31.25 2.70
N ARG A 165 11.10 32.23 1.94
CA ARG A 165 10.44 33.53 1.74
C ARG A 165 9.13 33.37 0.97
N GLN A 166 9.14 32.63 -0.13
CA GLN A 166 7.93 32.35 -0.91
C GLN A 166 6.89 31.58 -0.08
N LEU A 167 7.34 30.62 0.74
CA LEU A 167 6.46 29.89 1.66
C LEU A 167 5.85 30.81 2.72
N GLN A 168 6.60 31.77 3.24
CA GLN A 168 6.10 32.73 4.22
C GLN A 168 5.01 33.63 3.64
N GLU A 169 5.17 34.10 2.41
CA GLU A 169 4.14 34.88 1.70
C GLU A 169 2.86 34.05 1.50
N ARG A 170 3.02 32.79 1.07
CA ARG A 170 1.90 31.86 0.90
C ARG A 170 1.15 31.59 2.21
N VAL A 171 1.88 31.37 3.31
CA VAL A 171 1.30 31.22 4.65
C VAL A 171 0.48 32.46 5.05
N ALA A 172 1.00 33.67 4.79
CA ALA A 172 0.29 34.89 5.10
C ALA A 172 -0.99 35.06 4.27
N ALA A 173 -0.97 34.65 2.99
CA ALA A 173 -2.15 34.65 2.15
C ALA A 173 -3.21 33.64 2.67
N LEU A 174 -2.79 32.42 3.01
CA LEU A 174 -3.67 31.37 3.52
C LEU A 174 -4.34 31.75 4.84
N ARG A 175 -3.62 32.39 5.76
CA ARG A 175 -4.21 32.91 7.02
C ARG A 175 -5.37 33.87 6.76
N ARG A 176 -5.27 34.71 5.74
CA ARG A 176 -6.34 35.66 5.39
C ARG A 176 -7.54 34.95 4.77
N LEU A 177 -7.32 33.86 4.03
CA LEU A 177 -8.40 33.08 3.41
C LEU A 177 -9.12 32.19 4.44
N ALA A 178 -8.38 31.61 5.38
CA ALA A 178 -8.93 30.80 6.47
C ALA A 178 -9.73 31.62 7.49
N ALA A 179 -9.45 32.93 7.61
CA ALA A 179 -10.15 33.83 8.53
C ALA A 179 -11.45 34.44 7.97
N ARG A 180 -11.87 34.05 6.76
CA ARG A 180 -13.10 34.52 6.09
C ARG A 180 -14.23 33.53 6.28
#